data_AF-A0A965NTY0-F1
#
_entry.id   AF-A0A965NTY0-F1
#
_cell.length_a   1.000
_cell.length_b   1.000
_cell.length_c   1.000
_cell.angle_alpha   90.00
_cell.angle_beta   90.00
_cell.angle_gamma   90.00
#
_symmetry.space_group_name_H-M   'P 1'
#
loop_
_entity.id
_entity.type
_entity.pdbx_description
1 polymer ?
#
loop_
_entity_poly.entity_id
_entity_poly.type
_entity_poly.pdbx_seq_one_letter_code
_entity_poly.pdbx_strand_id
1 'polypeptide(L)' 'MATPPFGLSVPGLAIPEHDHISMAYTGANVTSVVYRSGGAAGLIVTTLTLAYDGVGNLLTIVKS' A
#
# COMPACT_ATOMS: atom_id res chain seq x y z
N MET A 1 19.55 -13.27 23.73
CA MET A 1 19.70 -12.32 22.61
C MET A 1 18.30 -12.03 22.11
N ALA A 2 17.78 -10.82 22.30
CA ALA A 2 16.40 -10.47 21.93
C ALA A 2 16.33 -10.14 20.43
N THR A 3 15.49 -10.87 19.70
CA THR A 3 15.05 -10.52 18.34
C THR A 3 14.50 -9.09 18.37
N PRO A 4 14.92 -8.19 17.48
CA PRO A 4 14.33 -6.86 17.44
C PRO A 4 12.83 -7.02 17.14
N PRO A 5 11.92 -6.45 17.95
CA PRO A 5 10.52 -6.37 17.54
C PRO A 5 10.53 -5.56 16.25
N PHE A 6 9.94 -6.14 15.20
CA PHE A 6 9.65 -5.56 13.89
C PHE A 6 9.91 -4.04 13.88
N GLY A 7 11.03 -3.65 13.25
CA GLY A 7 11.68 -2.34 13.46
C GLY A 7 10.69 -1.18 13.47
N LEU A 8 10.88 -0.26 14.43
CA LEU A 8 10.11 0.96 14.64
C LEU A 8 9.59 1.54 13.32
N SER A 9 8.29 1.38 13.05
CA SER A 9 7.70 1.95 11.84
C SER A 9 7.84 3.47 11.92
N VAL A 10 8.58 4.08 11.00
CA VAL A 10 8.61 5.54 10.90
C VAL A 10 7.18 6.01 10.54
N PRO A 11 6.56 6.89 11.35
CA PRO A 11 5.23 7.41 11.06
C PRO A 11 5.18 8.03 9.65
N GLY A 12 4.10 7.76 8.91
CA GLY A 12 3.95 8.19 7.53
C GLY A 12 3.55 7.03 6.63
N LEU A 13 4.40 6.70 5.65
CA LEU A 13 4.13 5.69 4.62
C LEU A 13 4.42 4.25 5.05
N ALA A 14 4.86 4.00 6.29
CA ALA A 14 5.07 2.63 6.76
C ALA A 14 3.76 1.82 6.72
N ILE A 15 3.76 0.68 6.04
CA ILE A 15 2.57 -0.18 5.91
C ILE A 15 2.61 -1.24 7.02
N PRO A 16 1.49 -1.50 7.72
CA PRO A 16 1.41 -2.59 8.69
C PRO A 16 1.70 -3.97 8.06
N GLU A 17 1.89 -4.97 8.91
CA GLU A 17 2.06 -6.36 8.47
C GLU A 17 0.91 -6.79 7.55
N HIS A 18 1.28 -7.41 6.43
CA HIS A 18 0.36 -7.85 5.39
C HIS A 18 0.98 -9.04 4.65
N ASP A 19 0.13 -9.89 4.10
CA ASP A 19 0.50 -11.08 3.34
C ASP A 19 -0.14 -11.08 1.93
N HIS A 20 -0.93 -10.06 1.62
CA HIS A 20 -1.60 -9.93 0.33
C HIS A 20 -1.66 -8.48 -0.14
N ILE A 21 -1.42 -8.27 -1.44
CA ILE A 21 -1.48 -6.97 -2.10
C ILE A 21 -2.31 -7.10 -3.37
N SER A 22 -3.31 -6.25 -3.54
CA SER A 22 -4.09 -6.14 -4.78
C SER A 22 -3.98 -4.76 -5.39
N MET A 23 -3.90 -4.69 -6.71
CA MET A 23 -3.80 -3.44 -7.47
C MET A 23 -5.04 -3.22 -8.33
N ALA A 24 -5.54 -2.00 -8.36
CA ALA A 24 -6.56 -1.56 -9.32
C ALA A 24 -5.93 -0.62 -10.34
N TYR A 25 -6.43 -0.67 -11.58
CA TYR A 25 -5.84 0.05 -12.70
C TYR A 25 -6.89 0.90 -13.41
N THR A 26 -6.43 1.99 -14.02
CA THR A 26 -7.16 2.73 -15.06
C THR A 26 -6.25 2.80 -16.28
N GLY A 27 -6.61 2.09 -17.33
CA GLY A 27 -5.70 1.85 -18.45
C GLY A 27 -4.44 1.13 -17.98
N ALA A 28 -3.26 1.73 -18.24
CA ALA A 28 -1.97 1.20 -17.82
C ALA A 28 -1.53 1.66 -16.41
N ASN A 29 -2.25 2.59 -15.79
CA ASN A 29 -1.83 3.23 -14.53
C ASN A 29 -2.48 2.55 -13.32
N VAL A 30 -1.70 2.23 -12.30
CA VAL A 30 -2.20 1.73 -11.01
C VAL A 30 -2.84 2.88 -10.23
N THR A 31 -4.11 2.83 -9.91
CA THR A 31 -4.80 3.92 -9.18
C THR A 31 -5.00 3.61 -7.71
N SER A 32 -5.00 2.33 -7.33
CA SER A 32 -5.14 1.90 -5.94
C SER A 32 -4.30 0.66 -5.65
N VAL A 33 -3.67 0.64 -4.49
CA VAL A 33 -2.98 -0.53 -3.92
C VAL A 33 -3.59 -0.84 -2.57
N VAL A 34 -4.16 -2.03 -2.41
CA VAL A 34 -4.79 -2.46 -1.16
C VAL A 34 -3.97 -3.57 -0.52
N TYR A 35 -3.52 -3.31 0.70
CA TYR A 35 -2.76 -4.24 1.53
C TYR A 35 -3.71 -4.98 2.47
N ARG A 36 -3.55 -6.30 2.57
CA ARG A 36 -4.36 -7.17 3.43
C ARG A 36 -3.52 -8.13 4.28
N SER A 37 -4.03 -8.49 5.44
CA SER A 37 -3.52 -9.57 6.29
C SER A 37 -4.56 -10.68 6.41
N GLY A 38 -4.15 -11.94 6.24
CA GLY A 38 -5.03 -13.10 6.15
C GLY A 38 -5.40 -13.50 4.71
N GLY A 39 -4.55 -13.16 3.74
CA GLY A 39 -4.73 -13.50 2.33
C GLY A 39 -5.70 -12.58 1.57
N ALA A 40 -6.16 -13.03 0.41
CA ALA A 40 -6.96 -12.20 -0.51
C ALA A 40 -8.30 -11.73 0.07
N ALA A 41 -8.93 -12.56 0.91
CA ALA A 41 -10.16 -12.23 1.64
C ALA A 41 -9.88 -11.69 3.06
N GLY A 42 -8.61 -11.44 3.39
CA GLY A 42 -8.17 -10.95 4.68
C GLY A 42 -8.56 -9.49 4.94
N LEU A 43 -8.23 -9.01 6.14
CA LEU A 43 -8.52 -7.65 6.58
C LEU A 43 -7.68 -6.65 5.80
N ILE A 44 -8.29 -5.58 5.31
CA ILE A 44 -7.56 -4.45 4.71
C ILE A 44 -6.83 -3.71 5.82
N VAL A 45 -5.50 -3.66 5.73
CA VAL A 45 -4.67 -2.96 6.70
C VAL A 45 -4.33 -1.53 6.26
N THR A 46 -4.34 -1.26 4.95
CA THR A 46 -4.06 0.05 4.36
C THR A 46 -4.47 0.07 2.90
N THR A 47 -4.88 1.23 2.40
CA THR A 47 -4.99 1.51 0.97
C THR A 47 -4.07 2.66 0.57
N LEU A 48 -3.39 2.53 -0.57
CA LEU A 48 -2.68 3.63 -1.23
C LEU A 48 -3.49 4.09 -2.43
N THR A 49 -3.68 5.40 -2.56
CA THR A 49 -4.27 6.03 -3.75
C THR A 49 -3.17 6.74 -4.53
N LEU A 50 -3.09 6.46 -5.82
CA LEU A 50 -2.06 6.99 -6.71
C LEU A 50 -2.72 7.93 -7.73
N ALA A 51 -2.19 9.15 -7.83
CA ALA A 51 -2.68 10.16 -8.79
C ALA A 51 -1.60 10.51 -9.80
N TYR A 52 -2.02 10.79 -11.03
CA TYR A 52 -1.16 10.98 -12.20
C TYR A 52 -1.47 12.30 -12.88
N ASP A 53 -0.52 12.80 -13.68
CA ASP A 53 -0.78 13.90 -14.61
C ASP A 53 -1.55 13.42 -15.86
N GLY A 54 -1.83 14.35 -16.77
CA GLY A 54 -2.57 14.06 -18.01
C GLY A 54 -1.85 13.20 -19.03
N VAL A 55 -0.55 12.89 -18.84
CA VAL A 55 0.26 12.05 -19.73
C VAL A 55 0.74 10.76 -19.07
N GLY A 56 0.33 10.50 -17.84
CA GLY A 56 0.56 9.23 -17.14
C GLY A 56 1.78 9.21 -16.22
N ASN A 57 2.37 10.35 -15.87
CA ASN A 57 3.41 10.39 -14.84
C ASN A 57 2.78 10.37 -13.44
N LEU A 58 3.32 9.56 -12.54
CA LEU A 58 2.86 9.49 -11.15
C LEU A 58 3.24 10.78 -10.41
N LEU A 59 2.26 11.44 -9.81
CA LEU A 59 2.44 12.70 -9.08
C LEU A 59 2.43 12.50 -7.57
N THR A 60 1.48 11.72 -7.05
CA THR A 60 1.28 11.59 -5.61
C THR A 60 0.84 10.19 -5.21
N ILE A 61 1.26 9.78 -4.01
CA ILE A 61 0.77 8.59 -3.32
C ILE A 61 0.22 9.03 -1.96
N VAL A 62 -1.04 8.70 -1.69
CA VAL A 62 -1.70 8.97 -0.41
C VAL A 62 -2.02 7.66 0.27
N LYS A 63 -1.58 7.52 1.53
CA LYS A 63 -1.92 6.39 2.40
C LYS A 63 -3.15 6.72 3.24
N SER A 64 -4.12 5.81 3.27
CA SER A 64 -5.36 5.87 4.07
C SER A 64 -5.57 4.59 4.87
#